data_AF-A0A9D7NES9-F1
#
_entry.id   AF-A0A9D7NES9-F1
#
_cell.length_a   1.000
_cell.length_b   1.000
_cell.length_c   1.000
_cell.angle_alpha   90.00
_cell.angle_beta   90.00
_cell.angle_gamma   90.00
#
_symmetry.space_group_name_H-M   'P 1'
#
loop_
_entity.id
_entity.type
_entity.pdbx_description
1 polymer ?
#
loop_
_entity_poly.entity_id
_entity_poly.type
_entity_poly.pdbx_seq_one_letter_code
_entity_poly.pdbx_strand_id
1 'polypeptide(L)'
;MAHKKGVGSSDNGRDSHSKRLGVKLFGGQYAKAGNILVRQRGTKFHPGENVYMGKDYTLHAQVTGTVFFSKSKKDRTYVGILPWEDAVATAAPALVIEEVAEVVAEVAEKPAKATKSSSITLPSGKKVKQDDLKLVEGIGPKIEELMHAAGITTWAQLAAAPIETLEAILDEAGPRFRIHDPATWGKQAAMADAAQWAELEAYQDELKGGRVEE
;
A
#
# COMPACT_ATOMS: atom_id res chain seq x y z
N MET A 1 -33.10 76.30 7.72
CA MET A 1 -33.36 74.85 7.74
C MET A 1 -32.05 74.12 7.47
N ALA A 2 -31.67 73.18 8.34
CA ALA A 2 -30.40 72.46 8.21
C ALA A 2 -30.53 71.37 7.14
N HIS A 3 -29.79 71.49 6.04
CA HIS A 3 -29.74 70.47 5.01
C HIS A 3 -29.04 69.22 5.55
N LYS A 4 -29.72 68.06 5.58
CA LYS A 4 -29.07 66.78 5.85
C LYS A 4 -28.13 66.51 4.68
N LYS A 5 -26.81 66.55 4.89
CA LYS A 5 -25.87 66.04 3.89
C LYS A 5 -26.19 64.57 3.67
N GLY A 6 -26.45 64.20 2.41
CA GLY A 6 -26.72 62.82 2.01
C GLY A 6 -25.64 61.92 2.58
N VAL A 7 -26.06 60.88 3.30
CA VAL A 7 -25.12 59.87 3.80
C VAL A 7 -24.62 59.12 2.56
N GLY A 8 -23.34 59.25 2.24
CA GLY A 8 -22.72 58.43 1.20
C GLY A 8 -22.83 56.96 1.59
N SER A 9 -23.02 56.07 0.61
CA SER A 9 -22.95 54.63 0.83
C SER A 9 -21.61 54.29 1.49
N SER A 10 -21.64 53.91 2.78
CA SER A 10 -20.47 53.41 3.49
C SER A 10 -20.30 51.94 3.13
N ASP A 11 -19.32 51.60 2.30
CA ASP A 11 -19.00 50.20 2.05
C ASP A 11 -18.52 49.54 3.35
N ASN A 12 -19.30 48.60 3.85
CA ASN A 12 -19.02 47.92 5.12
C ASN A 12 -18.04 46.75 4.94
N GLY A 13 -17.08 46.88 4.00
CA GLY A 13 -16.22 45.86 3.38
C GLY A 13 -15.27 45.08 4.31
N ARG A 14 -15.80 44.55 5.40
CA ARG A 14 -15.12 43.70 6.38
C ARG A 14 -15.46 42.24 6.10
N ASP A 15 -14.95 41.71 5.00
CA ASP A 15 -15.08 40.29 4.72
C ASP A 15 -13.91 39.49 5.31
N SER A 16 -14.22 38.30 5.80
CA SER A 16 -13.22 37.36 6.30
C SER A 16 -12.70 36.48 5.18
N HIS A 17 -11.41 36.14 5.21
CA HIS A 17 -10.85 35.15 4.28
C HIS A 17 -11.58 33.82 4.36
N SER A 18 -11.86 33.24 3.19
CA SER A 18 -12.46 31.91 3.07
C SER A 18 -11.65 30.88 3.85
N LYS A 19 -12.35 30.13 4.70
CA LYS A 19 -11.75 29.02 5.43
C LYS A 19 -11.90 27.78 4.55
N ARG A 20 -10.79 27.10 4.28
CA ARG A 20 -10.68 25.90 3.43
C ARG A 20 -11.30 24.66 4.09
N LEU A 21 -12.53 24.78 4.56
CA LEU A 21 -13.35 23.71 5.14
C LEU A 21 -13.78 22.72 4.04
N GLY A 22 -14.59 21.73 4.42
CA GLY A 22 -15.12 20.69 3.54
C GLY A 22 -14.45 19.33 3.69
N VAL A 23 -14.97 18.39 2.90
CA VAL A 23 -14.45 17.02 2.77
C VAL A 23 -13.06 17.07 2.14
N LYS A 24 -12.15 16.26 2.67
CA LYS A 24 -10.76 16.14 2.20
C LYS A 24 -10.50 14.78 1.55
N LEU A 25 -11.07 13.72 2.11
CA LEU A 25 -11.11 12.39 1.49
C LEU A 25 -12.56 11.99 1.26
N PHE A 26 -12.86 11.57 0.03
CA PHE A 26 -14.19 11.13 -0.40
C PHE A 26 -14.40 9.63 -0.18
N GLY A 27 -15.64 9.18 -0.31
CA GLY A 27 -15.98 7.75 -0.24
C GLY A 27 -15.25 6.95 -1.32
N GLY A 28 -14.77 5.75 -0.99
CA GLY A 28 -13.99 4.89 -1.86
C GLY A 28 -12.49 5.24 -1.92
N GLN A 29 -12.05 6.31 -1.26
CA GLN A 29 -10.63 6.68 -1.23
C GLN A 29 -9.90 6.02 -0.06
N TYR A 30 -8.61 5.76 -0.28
CA TYR A 30 -7.70 5.24 0.73
C TYR A 30 -7.29 6.33 1.73
N ALA A 31 -7.48 6.05 3.02
CA ALA A 31 -7.07 6.87 4.14
C ALA A 31 -6.00 6.15 4.97
N LYS A 32 -4.96 6.89 5.36
CA LYS A 32 -4.01 6.45 6.39
C LYS A 32 -4.51 6.87 7.76
N ALA A 33 -4.12 6.13 8.81
CA ALA A 33 -4.33 6.56 10.19
C ALA A 33 -3.83 8.00 10.40
N GLY A 34 -4.64 8.84 11.06
CA GLY A 34 -4.37 10.26 11.31
C GLY A 34 -4.82 11.23 10.20
N ASN A 35 -5.15 10.75 9.00
CA ASN A 35 -5.60 11.62 7.91
C ASN A 35 -6.86 12.39 8.28
N ILE A 36 -6.94 13.65 7.83
CA ILE A 36 -8.15 14.47 7.96
C ILE A 36 -9.15 14.03 6.89
N LEU A 37 -10.33 13.58 7.32
CA LEU A 37 -11.42 13.19 6.41
C LEU A 37 -12.30 14.37 6.05
N VAL A 38 -12.72 15.15 7.06
CA VAL A 38 -13.62 16.29 6.88
C VAL A 38 -13.25 17.41 7.84
N ARG A 39 -13.05 18.62 7.33
CA ARG A 39 -12.96 19.85 8.13
C ARG A 39 -14.32 20.55 8.11
N GLN A 40 -14.94 20.75 9.25
CA GLN A 40 -16.30 21.29 9.30
C GLN A 40 -16.49 22.31 10.41
N ARG A 41 -17.65 22.97 10.40
CA ARG A 41 -18.16 23.80 11.50
C ARG A 41 -19.41 23.12 12.02
N GLY A 42 -19.39 22.76 13.30
CA GLY A 42 -20.36 21.82 13.86
C GLY A 42 -20.27 20.44 13.20
N THR A 43 -21.20 19.56 13.54
CA THR A 43 -21.23 18.18 13.07
C THR A 43 -22.22 18.00 11.92
N LYS A 44 -21.83 18.40 10.70
CA LYS A 44 -22.58 18.02 9.49
C LYS A 44 -22.40 16.52 9.23
N PHE A 45 -21.16 16.07 9.35
CA PHE A 45 -20.75 14.69 9.33
C PHE A 45 -20.42 14.23 10.76
N HIS A 46 -20.84 13.03 11.10
CA HIS A 46 -20.65 12.43 12.42
C HIS A 46 -19.55 11.35 12.33
N PRO A 47 -18.75 11.16 13.39
CA PRO A 47 -17.78 10.07 13.42
C PRO A 47 -18.53 8.72 13.41
N GLY A 48 -18.18 7.85 12.48
CA GLY A 48 -18.59 6.45 12.43
C GLY A 48 -17.50 5.53 12.97
N GLU A 49 -17.51 4.29 12.49
CA GLU A 49 -16.49 3.30 12.80
C GLU A 49 -15.11 3.77 12.36
N ASN A 50 -14.08 3.51 13.16
CA ASN A 50 -12.68 3.78 12.81
C ASN A 50 -12.35 5.25 12.53
N VAL A 51 -13.17 6.17 13.00
CA VAL A 51 -13.03 7.62 12.85
C VAL A 51 -13.20 8.28 14.21
N TYR A 52 -12.41 9.31 14.49
CA TYR A 52 -12.56 10.10 15.71
C TYR A 52 -12.73 11.59 15.38
N MET A 53 -13.28 12.34 16.33
CA MET A 53 -13.58 13.75 16.18
C MET A 53 -12.64 14.60 17.04
N GLY A 54 -12.02 15.60 16.42
CA GLY A 54 -11.18 16.59 17.12
C GLY A 54 -11.99 17.68 17.82
N LYS A 55 -11.28 18.56 18.54
CA LYS A 55 -11.87 19.68 19.30
C LYS A 55 -12.68 20.65 18.43
N ASP A 56 -12.28 20.86 17.17
CA ASP A 56 -12.96 21.75 16.22
C ASP A 56 -13.98 21.02 15.33
N TYR A 57 -14.44 19.83 15.74
CA TYR A 57 -15.35 18.94 14.99
C TYR A 57 -14.76 18.36 13.69
N THR A 58 -13.45 18.52 13.45
CA THR A 58 -12.77 17.86 12.34
C THR A 58 -12.77 16.35 12.54
N LEU A 59 -13.06 15.58 11.49
CA LEU A 59 -13.03 14.12 11.52
C LEU A 59 -11.68 13.59 11.03
N HIS A 60 -11.10 12.67 11.79
CA HIS A 60 -9.80 12.06 11.55
C HIS A 60 -9.90 10.53 11.49
N ALA A 61 -9.10 9.92 10.63
CA ALA A 61 -8.97 8.47 10.52
C ALA A 61 -8.27 7.88 11.75
N GLN A 62 -8.84 6.86 12.39
CA GLN A 62 -8.16 6.10 13.46
C GLN A 62 -7.25 5.02 12.87
N VAL A 63 -7.74 4.31 11.85
CA VAL A 63 -7.01 3.23 11.18
C VAL A 63 -6.87 3.51 9.69
N THR A 64 -5.99 2.74 9.06
CA THR A 64 -5.79 2.75 7.62
C THR A 64 -6.88 1.94 6.93
N GLY A 65 -7.41 2.45 5.82
CA GLY A 65 -8.47 1.75 5.10
C GLY A 65 -9.21 2.60 4.07
N THR A 66 -10.36 2.12 3.63
CA THR A 66 -11.19 2.80 2.64
C THR A 66 -12.29 3.59 3.33
N VAL A 67 -12.42 4.88 2.99
CA VAL A 67 -13.44 5.77 3.57
C VAL A 67 -14.81 5.46 2.98
N PHE A 68 -15.85 5.44 3.81
CA PHE A 68 -17.23 5.35 3.35
C PHE A 68 -18.13 6.35 4.09
N PHE A 69 -19.23 6.72 3.44
CA PHE A 69 -20.25 7.61 3.98
C PHE A 69 -21.56 6.85 4.05
N SER A 70 -22.20 6.84 5.22
CA SER A 70 -23.50 6.20 5.43
C SER A 70 -24.50 7.18 6.00
N LYS A 71 -25.77 7.03 5.62
CA LYS A 71 -26.88 7.79 6.21
C LYS A 71 -27.54 6.95 7.29
N SER A 72 -27.89 7.58 8.41
CA SER A 72 -28.58 6.95 9.53
C SER A 72 -29.93 7.66 9.79
N LYS A 73 -30.62 7.23 10.84
CA LYS A 73 -31.88 7.84 11.29
C LYS A 73 -31.70 9.35 11.51
N LYS A 74 -32.76 10.13 11.26
CA LYS A 74 -32.78 11.60 11.37
C LYS A 74 -31.84 12.33 10.39
N ASP A 75 -31.68 11.81 9.18
CA ASP A 75 -30.86 12.40 8.10
C ASP A 75 -29.40 12.72 8.47
N ARG A 76 -28.87 12.03 9.48
CA ARG A 76 -27.47 12.19 9.89
C ARG A 76 -26.56 11.39 8.99
N THR A 77 -25.49 12.02 8.51
CA THR A 77 -24.46 11.36 7.73
C THR A 77 -23.26 11.02 8.63
N TYR A 78 -22.83 9.77 8.57
CA TYR A 78 -21.68 9.23 9.29
C TYR A 78 -20.54 8.96 8.32
N VAL A 79 -19.32 9.15 8.80
CA VAL A 79 -18.10 8.87 8.05
C VAL A 79 -17.35 7.78 8.78
N GLY A 80 -17.18 6.64 8.12
CA GLY A 80 -16.45 5.50 8.65
C GLY A 80 -15.30 5.11 7.74
N ILE A 81 -14.43 4.23 8.25
CA ILE A 81 -13.37 3.60 7.47
C ILE A 81 -13.54 2.09 7.59
N LEU A 82 -13.61 1.42 6.44
CA LEU A 82 -13.44 -0.03 6.36
C LEU A 82 -11.94 -0.30 6.45
N PRO A 83 -11.45 -0.98 7.51
CA PRO A 83 -10.04 -1.29 7.64
C PRO A 83 -9.57 -2.02 6.40
N TRP A 84 -8.48 -1.54 5.81
CA TRP A 84 -7.78 -2.33 4.83
C TRP A 84 -6.91 -3.30 5.62
N GLU A 85 -7.27 -4.57 5.60
CA GLU A 85 -6.47 -5.62 6.23
C GLU A 85 -5.19 -5.84 5.42
N ASP A 86 -4.22 -4.95 5.60
CA ASP A 86 -2.83 -5.37 5.50
C ASP A 86 -2.57 -6.24 6.73
N ALA A 87 -2.71 -7.56 6.59
CA ALA A 87 -2.28 -8.61 7.52
C ALA A 87 -1.85 -8.08 8.91
N VAL A 88 -2.82 -7.74 9.77
CA VAL A 88 -2.51 -7.20 11.09
C VAL A 88 -2.21 -8.37 12.00
N ALA A 89 -0.92 -8.54 12.30
CA ALA A 89 -0.47 -9.19 13.52
C ALA A 89 -1.16 -8.53 14.72
N THR A 90 -2.23 -9.17 15.19
CA THR A 90 -2.89 -8.90 16.45
C THR A 90 -1.99 -9.42 17.58
N ALA A 91 -1.20 -8.53 18.16
CA ALA A 91 -0.53 -8.77 19.42
C ALA A 91 -1.42 -8.31 20.59
N ALA A 92 -1.93 -9.27 21.36
CA ALA A 92 -2.29 -9.14 22.77
C ALA A 92 -2.14 -10.52 23.45
N PRO A 93 -1.78 -10.59 24.74
CA PRO A 93 -0.63 -11.40 25.18
C PRO A 93 -0.96 -12.66 26.00
N ALA A 94 0.01 -13.57 26.02
CA ALA A 94 0.35 -14.56 27.06
C ALA A 94 -0.67 -15.67 27.42
N LEU A 95 -0.30 -16.93 27.18
CA LEU A 95 0.11 -17.89 28.22
C LEU A 95 0.53 -19.26 27.63
N VAL A 96 1.74 -19.64 28.03
CA VAL A 96 2.45 -20.93 28.03
C VAL A 96 1.57 -22.19 28.07
N ILE A 97 1.85 -23.17 27.18
CA ILE A 97 2.12 -24.59 27.54
C ILE A 97 3.18 -25.13 26.58
N GLU A 98 4.28 -25.62 27.16
CA GLU A 98 5.42 -26.29 26.52
C GLU A 98 5.15 -27.79 26.31
N GLU A 99 5.85 -28.35 25.31
CA GLU A 99 6.39 -29.73 25.26
C GLU A 99 5.51 -30.89 24.74
N VAL A 100 5.68 -31.29 23.46
CA VAL A 100 6.07 -32.66 23.04
C VAL A 100 6.87 -32.62 21.71
N ALA A 101 8.04 -33.29 21.73
CA ALA A 101 9.13 -33.48 20.75
C ALA A 101 8.72 -33.90 19.32
N GLU A 102 9.31 -33.36 18.23
CA GLU A 102 10.62 -33.70 17.61
C GLU A 102 10.70 -35.22 17.25
N VAL A 103 10.65 -35.68 15.99
CA VAL A 103 11.68 -35.59 14.93
C VAL A 103 11.10 -36.04 13.57
N VAL A 104 11.03 -35.14 12.56
CA VAL A 104 11.53 -35.32 11.16
C VAL A 104 11.73 -33.90 10.56
N ALA A 105 12.97 -33.40 10.61
CA ALA A 105 13.46 -32.23 9.84
C ALA A 105 13.80 -32.71 8.41
N GLU A 106 13.58 -32.01 7.30
CA GLU A 106 13.90 -30.64 6.88
C GLU A 106 13.14 -30.46 5.54
N VAL A 107 12.19 -29.54 5.31
CA VAL A 107 12.34 -28.12 4.94
C VAL A 107 10.95 -27.49 5.12
N ALA A 108 10.75 -26.74 6.20
CA ALA A 108 9.63 -25.82 6.35
C ALA A 108 10.01 -24.78 7.41
N GLU A 109 10.48 -23.61 6.97
CA GLU A 109 10.46 -22.44 7.82
C GLU A 109 10.03 -21.20 7.02
N LYS A 110 8.82 -20.74 7.30
CA LYS A 110 8.41 -19.34 7.18
C LYS A 110 7.45 -19.07 8.36
N PRO A 111 7.37 -17.85 8.91
CA PRO A 111 8.08 -16.62 8.50
C PRO A 111 8.59 -15.77 9.70
N ALA A 112 9.88 -15.43 9.71
CA ALA A 112 10.39 -14.41 10.62
C ALA A 112 10.22 -13.00 10.03
N LYS A 113 9.24 -12.27 10.56
CA LYS A 113 9.31 -10.84 10.95
C LYS A 113 9.60 -9.79 9.85
N ALA A 114 8.58 -8.98 9.57
CA ALA A 114 8.68 -7.72 8.84
C ALA A 114 9.74 -6.78 9.47
N THR A 115 10.92 -6.76 8.87
CA THR A 115 11.91 -5.68 9.04
C THR A 115 11.59 -4.56 8.07
N LYS A 116 11.61 -3.33 8.60
CA LYS A 116 11.48 -2.06 7.87
C LYS A 116 12.22 -2.14 6.53
N SER A 117 11.58 -1.72 5.43
CA SER A 117 12.16 -1.71 4.08
C SER A 117 13.59 -1.17 4.07
N SER A 118 14.58 -2.06 4.09
CA SER A 118 15.99 -1.70 4.00
C SER A 118 16.25 -1.26 2.57
N SER A 119 16.85 -0.09 2.38
CA SER A 119 17.44 0.24 1.08
C SER A 119 18.71 -0.59 0.91
N ILE A 120 18.74 -1.44 -0.10
CA ILE A 120 19.90 -2.26 -0.45
C ILE A 120 20.72 -1.48 -1.49
N THR A 121 22.05 -1.52 -1.37
CA THR A 121 22.96 -0.91 -2.35
C THR A 121 23.67 -2.03 -3.10
N LEU A 122 23.52 -2.06 -4.42
CA LEU A 122 24.12 -3.05 -5.30
C LEU A 122 25.61 -2.75 -5.56
N PRO A 123 26.39 -3.75 -6.01
CA PRO A 123 27.77 -3.56 -6.45
C PRO A 123 27.90 -2.52 -7.58
N SER A 124 26.93 -2.45 -8.50
CA SER A 124 26.80 -1.37 -9.49
C SER A 124 26.54 0.03 -8.91
N GLY A 125 26.31 0.14 -7.59
CA GLY A 125 25.94 1.39 -6.91
C GLY A 125 24.45 1.73 -6.95
N LYS A 126 23.63 0.92 -7.63
CA LYS A 126 22.17 1.09 -7.69
C LYS A 126 21.52 0.83 -6.34
N LYS A 127 20.60 1.69 -5.92
CA LYS A 127 19.81 1.50 -4.69
C LYS A 127 18.45 0.90 -5.03
N VAL A 128 18.13 -0.24 -4.45
CA VAL A 128 16.83 -0.92 -4.61
C VAL A 128 16.19 -1.16 -3.25
N LYS A 129 14.86 -1.25 -3.28
CA LYS A 129 14.09 -1.64 -2.10
C LYS A 129 14.14 -3.15 -1.96
N GLN A 130 14.16 -3.61 -0.72
CA GLN A 130 13.95 -5.01 -0.41
C GLN A 130 12.62 -5.50 -1.02
N ASP A 131 12.65 -6.68 -1.62
CA ASP A 131 11.53 -7.33 -2.31
C ASP A 131 10.97 -6.59 -3.55
N ASP A 132 11.75 -5.68 -4.16
CA ASP A 132 11.37 -5.07 -5.44
C ASP A 132 11.53 -6.09 -6.58
N LEU A 133 10.43 -6.69 -7.05
CA LEU A 133 10.46 -7.71 -8.11
C LEU A 133 10.98 -7.16 -9.45
N LYS A 134 10.95 -5.83 -9.65
CA LYS A 134 11.52 -5.19 -10.86
C LYS A 134 13.04 -5.32 -10.96
N LEU A 135 13.69 -5.80 -9.89
CA LEU A 135 15.11 -6.13 -9.92
C LEU A 135 15.39 -7.32 -10.86
N VAL A 136 14.42 -8.23 -11.00
CA VAL A 136 14.53 -9.40 -11.87
C VAL A 136 14.36 -8.98 -13.32
N GLU A 137 15.31 -9.34 -14.17
CA GLU A 137 15.24 -9.03 -15.59
C GLU A 137 14.04 -9.75 -16.23
N GLY A 138 13.28 -9.02 -17.05
CA GLY A 138 12.04 -9.49 -17.65
C GLY A 138 10.78 -9.14 -16.83
N ILE A 139 10.92 -8.73 -15.57
CA ILE A 139 9.79 -8.26 -14.74
C ILE A 139 9.70 -6.73 -14.80
N GLY A 140 8.74 -6.25 -15.59
CA GLY A 140 8.37 -4.83 -15.63
C GLY A 140 7.30 -4.45 -14.60
N PRO A 141 6.94 -3.15 -14.48
CA PRO A 141 5.93 -2.67 -13.53
C PRO A 141 4.58 -3.40 -13.65
N LYS A 142 4.17 -3.73 -14.89
CA LYS A 142 2.89 -4.41 -15.12
C LYS A 142 2.92 -5.88 -14.74
N ILE A 143 4.06 -6.54 -14.87
CA ILE A 143 4.22 -7.94 -14.46
C ILE A 143 4.30 -8.02 -12.94
N GLU A 144 5.04 -7.10 -12.31
CA GLU A 144 5.05 -6.98 -10.84
C GLU A 144 3.63 -6.79 -10.29
N GLU A 145 2.81 -5.92 -10.88
CA GLU A 145 1.41 -5.77 -10.49
C GLU A 145 0.61 -7.09 -10.60
N LEU A 146 0.86 -7.90 -11.64
CA LEU A 146 0.22 -9.21 -11.80
C LEU A 146 0.69 -10.22 -10.76
N MET A 147 1.99 -10.25 -10.46
CA MET A 147 2.57 -11.11 -9.43
C MET A 147 2.03 -10.74 -8.04
N HIS A 148 1.93 -9.45 -7.73
CA HIS A 148 1.33 -8.97 -6.49
C HIS A 148 -0.15 -9.35 -6.39
N ALA A 149 -0.90 -9.24 -7.51
CA ALA A 149 -2.30 -9.67 -7.55
C ALA A 149 -2.45 -11.18 -7.33
N ALA A 150 -1.46 -11.99 -7.74
CA ALA A 150 -1.38 -13.42 -7.48
C ALA A 150 -0.81 -13.77 -6.09
N GLY A 151 -0.49 -12.78 -5.25
CA GLY A 151 0.05 -12.98 -3.89
C GLY A 151 1.56 -13.25 -3.83
N ILE A 152 2.27 -13.10 -4.95
CA ILE A 152 3.73 -13.18 -5.03
C ILE A 152 4.28 -11.77 -4.88
N THR A 153 4.74 -11.41 -3.67
CA THR A 153 5.21 -10.05 -3.34
C THR A 153 6.65 -10.00 -2.85
N THR A 154 7.30 -11.15 -2.66
CA THR A 154 8.67 -11.26 -2.14
C THR A 154 9.55 -12.06 -3.10
N TRP A 155 10.86 -11.81 -3.07
CA TRP A 155 11.81 -12.58 -3.91
C TRP A 155 11.76 -14.07 -3.56
N ALA A 156 11.67 -14.42 -2.28
CA ALA A 156 11.48 -15.80 -1.83
C ALA A 156 10.22 -16.48 -2.41
N GLN A 157 9.09 -15.76 -2.50
CA GLN A 157 7.87 -16.31 -3.11
C GLN A 157 8.02 -16.50 -4.62
N LEU A 158 8.66 -15.54 -5.30
CA LEU A 158 8.90 -15.63 -6.74
C LEU A 158 9.87 -16.78 -7.07
N ALA A 159 10.89 -17.00 -6.23
CA ALA A 159 11.83 -18.11 -6.36
C ALA A 159 11.17 -19.49 -6.12
N ALA A 160 10.21 -19.56 -5.21
CA ALA A 160 9.50 -20.79 -4.88
C ALA A 160 8.32 -21.09 -5.82
N ALA A 161 7.85 -20.11 -6.60
CA ALA A 161 6.73 -20.29 -7.51
C ALA A 161 7.13 -21.22 -8.68
N PRO A 162 6.34 -22.26 -8.99
CA PRO A 162 6.64 -23.11 -10.13
C PRO A 162 6.40 -22.34 -11.43
N ILE A 163 7.22 -22.63 -12.45
CA ILE A 163 7.20 -21.95 -13.76
C ILE A 163 5.79 -21.99 -14.37
N GLU A 164 5.10 -23.13 -14.26
CA GLU A 164 3.73 -23.31 -14.75
C GLU A 164 2.72 -22.32 -14.14
N THR A 165 2.88 -21.99 -12.85
CA THR A 165 2.01 -21.00 -12.19
C THR A 165 2.31 -19.59 -12.69
N LEU A 166 3.59 -19.27 -12.92
CA LEU A 166 3.98 -17.97 -13.48
C LEU A 166 3.46 -17.80 -14.91
N GLU A 167 3.59 -18.84 -15.75
CA GLU A 167 3.03 -18.86 -17.11
C GLU A 167 1.50 -18.69 -17.10
N ALA A 168 0.80 -19.42 -16.23
CA ALA A 168 -0.65 -19.32 -16.10
C ALA A 168 -1.11 -17.89 -15.75
N ILE A 169 -0.41 -17.21 -14.83
CA ILE A 169 -0.69 -15.81 -14.46
C ILE A 169 -0.51 -14.88 -15.66
N LEU A 170 0.55 -15.07 -16.45
CA LEU A 170 0.81 -14.24 -17.63
C LEU A 170 -0.21 -14.51 -18.74
N ASP A 171 -0.63 -15.75 -18.93
CA ASP A 171 -1.63 -16.15 -19.90
C ASP A 171 -3.02 -15.59 -19.57
N GLU A 172 -3.41 -15.62 -18.29
CA GLU A 172 -4.66 -15.03 -17.81
C GLU A 172 -4.68 -13.51 -18.02
N ALA A 173 -3.54 -12.85 -17.81
CA ALA A 173 -3.38 -11.41 -18.04
C ALA A 173 -3.47 -11.00 -19.52
N GLY A 174 -3.24 -11.96 -20.42
CA GLY A 174 -3.56 -11.86 -21.85
C GLY A 174 -2.34 -11.91 -22.79
N PRO A 175 -2.59 -11.95 -24.12
CA PRO A 175 -1.57 -12.31 -25.12
C PRO A 175 -0.33 -11.42 -25.16
N ARG A 176 -0.43 -10.19 -24.64
CA ARG A 176 0.68 -9.22 -24.60
C ARG A 176 1.83 -9.67 -23.69
N PHE A 177 1.54 -10.50 -22.68
CA PHE A 177 2.51 -10.89 -21.66
C PHE A 177 3.28 -12.17 -22.00
N ARG A 178 2.81 -12.94 -22.99
CA ARG A 178 3.46 -14.17 -23.50
C ARG A 178 4.83 -13.95 -24.14
N ILE A 179 5.19 -12.69 -24.41
CA ILE A 179 6.54 -12.36 -24.88
C ILE A 179 7.59 -12.54 -23.77
N HIS A 180 7.17 -12.49 -22.52
CA HIS A 180 8.03 -12.67 -21.37
C HIS A 180 8.11 -14.15 -20.99
N ASP A 181 9.32 -14.61 -20.71
CA ASP A 181 9.60 -16.00 -20.33
C ASP A 181 9.95 -16.04 -18.83
N PRO A 182 9.17 -16.75 -18.00
CA PRO A 182 9.42 -16.85 -16.57
C PRO A 182 10.53 -17.81 -16.17
N ALA A 183 11.14 -18.56 -17.11
CA ALA A 183 12.15 -19.57 -16.80
C ALA A 183 13.35 -19.06 -15.99
N THR A 184 13.74 -17.79 -16.19
CA THR A 184 14.89 -17.18 -15.50
C THR A 184 14.51 -16.46 -14.20
N TRP A 185 13.22 -16.22 -13.96
CA TRP A 185 12.77 -15.37 -12.86
C TRP A 185 13.02 -16.00 -11.51
N GLY A 186 12.75 -17.31 -11.37
CA GLY A 186 12.95 -18.03 -10.12
C GLY A 186 14.41 -18.02 -9.68
N LYS A 187 15.35 -18.25 -10.60
CA LYS A 187 16.80 -18.26 -10.32
C LYS A 187 17.32 -16.88 -9.90
N GLN A 188 16.91 -15.83 -10.62
CA GLN A 188 17.26 -14.45 -10.26
C GLN A 188 16.70 -14.05 -8.89
N ALA A 189 15.44 -14.41 -8.62
CA ALA A 189 14.80 -14.13 -7.35
C ALA A 189 15.49 -14.85 -6.18
N ALA A 190 15.95 -16.09 -6.38
CA ALA A 190 16.73 -16.82 -5.38
C ALA A 190 18.07 -16.13 -5.06
N MET A 191 18.80 -15.64 -6.07
CA MET A 191 20.04 -14.89 -5.87
C MET A 191 19.81 -13.56 -5.15
N ALA A 192 18.69 -12.87 -5.45
CA ALA A 192 18.29 -11.64 -4.77
C ALA A 192 17.95 -11.89 -3.29
N ASP A 193 17.21 -12.96 -2.99
CA ASP A 193 16.86 -13.35 -1.62
C ASP A 193 18.11 -13.75 -0.81
N ALA A 194 19.05 -14.47 -1.43
CA ALA A 194 20.32 -14.86 -0.83
C ALA A 194 21.34 -13.70 -0.69
N ALA A 195 20.98 -12.48 -1.10
CA ALA A 195 21.85 -11.30 -1.13
C ALA A 195 23.15 -11.49 -1.95
N GLN A 196 23.12 -12.35 -2.97
CA GLN A 196 24.24 -12.63 -3.88
C GLN A 196 24.27 -11.61 -5.02
N TRP A 197 24.39 -10.32 -4.68
CA TRP A 197 24.21 -9.22 -5.65
C TRP A 197 25.21 -9.22 -6.81
N ALA A 198 26.46 -9.61 -6.55
CA ALA A 198 27.49 -9.68 -7.58
C ALA A 198 27.24 -10.83 -8.58
N GLU A 199 26.75 -11.98 -8.08
CA GLU A 199 26.38 -13.12 -8.93
C GLU A 199 25.11 -12.82 -9.73
N LEU A 200 24.15 -12.10 -9.12
CA LEU A 200 22.93 -11.66 -9.80
C LEU A 200 23.24 -10.71 -10.96
N GLU A 201 24.08 -9.69 -10.74
CA GLU A 201 24.48 -8.74 -11.80
C GLU A 201 25.24 -9.45 -12.92
N ALA A 202 26.20 -10.32 -12.58
CA ALA A 202 26.91 -11.11 -13.59
C ALA A 202 25.96 -12.00 -14.40
N TYR A 203 24.99 -12.64 -13.74
CA TYR A 203 23.98 -13.46 -14.42
C TYR A 203 23.08 -12.61 -15.32
N GLN A 204 22.67 -11.41 -14.90
CA GLN A 204 21.88 -10.49 -15.73
C GLN A 204 22.66 -9.96 -16.94
N ASP A 205 23.96 -9.71 -16.80
CA ASP A 205 24.81 -9.29 -17.93
C ASP A 205 24.94 -10.38 -19.01
N GLU A 206 24.82 -11.65 -18.63
CA GLU A 206 24.83 -12.79 -19.55
C GLU A 206 23.47 -13.02 -20.26
N LEU A 207 22.37 -12.58 -19.66
CA LEU A 207 21.03 -12.74 -20.24
C LEU A 207 20.81 -11.77 -21.40
N LYS A 208 20.11 -12.24 -22.45
CA LYS A 208 19.67 -11.38 -23.56
C LYS A 208 18.17 -11.16 -23.47
N GLY A 209 17.78 -10.03 -22.88
CA GLY A 209 16.36 -9.68 -22.73
C GLY A 209 15.62 -10.65 -21.80
N GLY A 210 16.30 -11.12 -20.75
CA GLY A 210 15.76 -12.01 -19.72
C GLY A 210 15.71 -13.49 -20.09
N ARG A 211 16.31 -13.91 -21.21
CA ARG A 211 16.37 -15.32 -21.64
C ARG A 211 17.79 -15.85 -21.61
N VAL A 212 17.93 -17.11 -21.22
CA VAL A 212 19.21 -17.85 -21.32
C VAL A 212 19.45 -18.13 -22.80
N GLU A 213 20.64 -17.83 -23.31
CA GLU A 213 21.02 -18.34 -24.64
C GLU A 213 21.22 -19.85 -24.53
N GLU A 214 20.37 -20.63 -25.20
CA GLU A 214 20.69 -22.02 -25.59
C GLU A 214 21.59 -22.04 -26.82
#